data_AF-A0A7V6L718-F1
#
_entry.id   AF-A0A7V6L718-F1
#
_cell.length_a   1.000
_cell.length_b   1.000
_cell.length_c   1.000
_cell.angle_alpha   90.00
_cell.angle_beta   90.00
_cell.angle_gamma   90.00
#
_symmetry.space_group_name_H-M   'P 1'
#
loop_
_entity.id
_entity.type
_entity.pdbx_description
1 polymer ?
#
loop_
_entity_poly.entity_id
_entity_poly.type
_entity_poly.pdbx_seq_one_letter_code
_entity_poly.pdbx_strand_id
1 'polypeptide(L)'
;MFKKKEYDDDDGRVIAPMNVEGMPWFQKGVGPQNANNEKATPLTRKEMFSMLLNGALAGLTVALVLGFAAFLYILFCIHVWLR
;
A
#
# COMPACT_ATOMS: atom_id res chain seq x y z
N MET A 1 -10.75 -2.96 -2.21
CA MET A 1 -10.40 -4.35 -1.86
C MET A 1 -10.51 -5.19 -3.13
N PHE A 2 -9.39 -5.67 -3.67
CA PHE A 2 -9.42 -6.56 -4.83
C PHE A 2 -9.89 -7.95 -4.36
N LYS A 3 -11.03 -8.42 -4.88
CA LYS A 3 -11.50 -9.79 -4.66
C LYS A 3 -10.51 -10.72 -5.36
N LYS A 4 -9.84 -11.61 -4.62
CA LYS A 4 -9.04 -12.67 -5.22
C LYS A 4 -9.99 -13.54 -6.06
N LYS A 5 -9.62 -13.81 -7.32
CA LYS A 5 -10.37 -14.73 -8.16
C LYS A 5 -10.01 -16.13 -7.69
N GLU A 6 -11.02 -16.82 -7.16
CA GLU A 6 -10.96 -18.24 -6.83
C GLU A 6 -11.47 -18.96 -8.07
N TYR A 7 -10.67 -19.90 -8.57
CA TYR A 7 -10.98 -20.64 -9.78
C TYR A 7 -11.29 -22.07 -9.38
N ASP A 8 -12.40 -22.63 -9.88
CA ASP A 8 -12.91 -23.94 -9.46
C ASP A 8 -11.97 -25.11 -9.86
N ASP A 9 -11.01 -24.85 -10.75
CA ASP A 9 -9.99 -25.79 -11.24
C ASP A 9 -8.62 -25.66 -10.53
N ASP A 10 -8.48 -24.71 -9.60
CA ASP A 10 -7.25 -24.53 -8.84
C ASP A 10 -7.22 -25.46 -7.61
N ASP A 11 -6.68 -26.66 -7.80
CA ASP A 11 -6.44 -27.66 -6.73
C ASP A 11 -5.40 -27.19 -5.69
N GLY A 12 -4.87 -25.97 -5.79
CA GLY A 12 -3.84 -25.43 -4.89
C GLY A 12 -2.51 -26.17 -4.99
N ARG A 13 -2.32 -26.95 -6.06
CA ARG A 13 -1.10 -27.70 -6.35
C ARG A 13 -0.10 -26.78 -7.03
N VAL A 14 1.14 -26.81 -6.58
CA VAL A 14 2.23 -26.11 -7.26
C VAL A 14 2.59 -26.90 -8.53
N ILE A 15 2.12 -26.42 -9.69
CA ILE A 15 2.40 -27.03 -11.00
C ILE A 15 3.85 -26.77 -11.41
N ALA A 16 4.39 -25.60 -11.08
CA ALA A 16 5.79 -25.22 -11.34
C ALA A 16 6.33 -24.38 -10.16
N PRO A 17 7.29 -24.90 -9.37
CA PRO A 17 7.89 -24.14 -8.28
C PRO A 17 8.78 -23.01 -8.85
N MET A 18 8.34 -21.77 -8.71
CA MET A 18 9.06 -20.59 -9.21
C MET A 18 10.08 -20.01 -8.21
N ASN A 19 10.19 -20.59 -7.01
CA ASN A 19 11.19 -20.20 -6.01
C ASN A 19 12.57 -20.79 -6.37
N VAL A 20 13.25 -20.18 -7.33
CA VAL A 20 14.53 -20.64 -7.89
C VAL A 20 15.68 -19.84 -7.28
N GLU A 21 16.73 -20.52 -6.82
CA GLU A 21 17.92 -19.89 -6.25
C GLU A 21 18.58 -18.94 -7.26
N GLY A 22 18.95 -17.74 -6.81
CA GLY A 22 19.56 -16.70 -7.65
C GLY A 22 18.57 -15.75 -8.32
N MET A 23 17.27 -16.00 -8.26
CA MET A 23 16.25 -15.06 -8.74
C MET A 23 15.96 -13.96 -7.70
N PRO A 24 15.59 -12.73 -8.12
CA PRO A 24 15.33 -11.61 -7.19
C PRO A 24 14.11 -11.82 -6.28
N TRP A 25 13.25 -12.79 -6.59
CA TRP A 25 12.11 -13.21 -5.77
C TRP A 25 12.38 -14.48 -4.95
N PHE A 26 13.62 -14.98 -4.92
CA PHE A 26 13.97 -16.18 -4.15
C PHE A 26 13.79 -15.96 -2.65
N GLN A 27 13.08 -16.88 -2.00
CA GLN A 27 12.88 -16.89 -0.56
C GLN A 27 13.44 -18.18 0.06
N LYS A 28 14.44 -18.03 0.94
CA LYS A 28 15.09 -19.15 1.62
C LYS A 28 14.14 -19.75 2.66
N GLY A 29 13.93 -21.07 2.62
CA GLY A 29 13.07 -21.80 3.56
C GLY A 29 11.60 -21.93 3.17
N VAL A 30 11.20 -21.34 2.03
CA VAL A 30 9.85 -21.50 1.47
C VAL A 30 9.83 -22.72 0.54
N GLY A 31 9.47 -23.88 1.10
CA GLY A 31 9.25 -25.12 0.32
C GLY A 31 7.90 -25.11 -0.41
N PRO A 32 7.73 -25.95 -1.45
CA PRO A 32 6.50 -25.99 -2.28
C PRO A 32 5.23 -26.34 -1.48
N GLN A 33 5.35 -26.94 -0.30
CA GLN A 33 4.24 -27.29 0.60
C GLN A 33 3.81 -26.11 1.50
N ASN A 34 4.67 -25.10 1.69
CA ASN A 34 4.43 -23.97 2.59
C ASN A 34 3.83 -22.75 1.88
N ALA A 35 3.97 -22.66 0.55
CA ALA A 35 3.44 -21.53 -0.23
C ALA A 35 1.90 -21.45 -0.19
N ASN A 36 1.20 -22.58 -0.03
CA ASN A 36 -0.26 -22.62 0.01
C ASN A 36 -0.83 -22.38 1.43
N ASN A 37 0.03 -22.35 2.45
CA ASN A 37 -0.33 -22.04 3.84
C ASN A 37 0.12 -20.63 4.29
N GLU A 38 0.58 -19.79 3.38
CA GLU A 38 0.63 -18.35 3.63
C GLU A 38 -0.79 -17.78 3.52
N LYS A 39 -1.63 -18.17 4.50
CA LYS A 39 -2.70 -17.27 4.97
C LYS A 39 -1.96 -15.97 5.25
N ALA A 40 -2.16 -14.97 4.38
CA ALA A 40 -1.63 -13.62 4.56
C ALA A 40 -1.72 -13.32 6.04
N THR A 41 -0.57 -13.31 6.74
CA THR A 41 -0.55 -13.14 8.19
C THR A 41 -1.35 -11.88 8.43
N PRO A 42 -2.53 -11.97 9.08
CA PRO A 42 -3.41 -10.83 9.16
C PRO A 42 -2.60 -9.73 9.83
N LEU A 43 -2.36 -8.65 9.09
CA LEU A 43 -1.53 -7.54 9.54
C LEU A 43 -1.95 -7.20 10.96
N THR A 44 -0.99 -7.18 11.87
CA THR A 44 -1.26 -6.89 13.26
C THR A 44 -1.89 -5.51 13.32
N ARG A 45 -2.89 -5.26 14.18
CA ARG A 45 -3.59 -3.95 14.21
C ARG A 45 -2.61 -2.77 14.29
N LYS A 46 -1.47 -2.96 14.95
CA LYS A 46 -0.38 -1.97 15.03
C LYS A 46 0.27 -1.68 13.68
N GLU A 47 0.49 -2.69 12.85
CA GLU A 47 1.06 -2.55 11.50
C GLU A 47 0.07 -1.87 10.55
N MET A 48 -1.21 -2.21 10.64
CA MET A 48 -2.27 -1.52 9.89
C MET A 48 -2.32 -0.03 10.23
N PHE A 49 -2.27 0.32 11.52
CA PHE A 49 -2.27 1.72 11.94
C PHE A 49 -1.03 2.47 11.46
N SER A 50 0.16 1.86 11.49
CA SER A 50 1.37 2.48 10.97
C SER A 50 1.27 2.78 9.46
N MET A 51 0.76 1.83 8.68
CA MET A 51 0.54 2.02 7.25
C MET A 51 -0.48 3.12 6.96
N LEU A 52 -1.60 3.14 7.70
CA LEU A 52 -2.63 4.18 7.58
C LEU A 52 -2.11 5.55 7.95
N LEU A 53 -1.33 5.65 9.04
CA LEU A 53 -0.78 6.92 9.52
C LEU A 53 0.17 7.52 8.48
N ASN A 54 1.04 6.71 7.89
CA ASN A 54 1.97 7.16 6.85
C ASN A 54 1.23 7.66 5.60
N GLY A 55 0.19 6.93 5.16
CA GLY A 55 -0.66 7.36 4.04
C GLY A 55 -1.43 8.64 4.36
N ALA A 56 -1.98 8.76 5.56
CA ALA A 56 -2.69 9.96 6.00
C ALA A 56 -1.76 11.17 6.10
N LEU A 57 -0.53 10.98 6.59
CA LEU A 57 0.48 12.04 6.67
C LEU A 57 0.84 12.57 5.28
N ALA A 58 0.98 11.67 4.30
CA ALA A 58 1.22 12.07 2.90
C ALA A 58 0.03 12.83 2.29
N GLY A 59 -1.21 12.46 2.60
CA GLY A 59 -2.38 13.25 2.19
C GLY A 59 -2.44 14.62 2.85
N LEU A 60 -2.08 14.68 4.13
CA LEU A 60 -2.07 15.91 4.92
C LEU A 60 -1.05 16.93 4.41
N THR A 61 0.14 16.50 3.95
CA THR A 61 1.12 17.42 3.37
C THR A 61 0.60 18.10 2.11
N VAL A 62 -0.06 17.36 1.22
CA VAL A 62 -0.67 17.92 -0.01
C VAL A 62 -1.77 18.92 0.34
N ALA A 63 -2.66 18.56 1.28
CA ALA A 63 -3.72 19.44 1.75
C ALA A 63 -3.15 20.73 2.38
N LEU A 64 -2.06 20.62 3.15
CA LEU A 64 -1.39 21.77 3.75
C LEU A 64 -0.82 22.70 2.70
N VAL A 65 -0.11 22.18 1.69
CA VAL A 65 0.47 23.02 0.62
C VAL A 65 -0.61 23.76 -0.16
N LEU A 66 -1.67 23.07 -0.56
CA LEU A 66 -2.78 23.69 -1.29
C LEU A 66 -3.57 24.67 -0.43
N GLY A 67 -3.86 24.31 0.81
CA GLY A 67 -4.55 25.19 1.76
C GLY A 67 -3.74 26.45 2.06
N PHE A 68 -2.43 26.32 2.21
CA PHE A 68 -1.53 27.45 2.45
C PHE A 68 -1.43 28.36 1.22
N ALA A 69 -1.32 27.80 0.02
CA ALA A 69 -1.33 28.57 -1.22
C ALA A 69 -2.66 29.35 -1.40
N ALA A 70 -3.80 28.69 -1.13
CA ALA A 70 -5.11 29.33 -1.18
C ALA A 70 -5.23 30.45 -0.13
N PHE A 71 -4.73 30.23 1.09
CA PHE A 71 -4.71 31.24 2.15
C PHE A 71 -3.90 32.48 1.75
N LEU A 72 -2.69 32.28 1.21
CA LEU A 72 -1.86 33.38 0.71
C LEU A 72 -2.54 34.12 -0.45
N TYR A 73 -3.20 33.38 -1.35
CA TYR A 73 -3.95 33.99 -2.45
C TYR A 73 -5.10 34.88 -1.95
N ILE A 74 -5.86 34.43 -0.95
CA ILE A 74 -6.92 35.24 -0.33
C ILE A 74 -6.33 36.52 0.30
N LEU A 75 -5.23 36.41 1.04
CA LEU A 75 -4.56 37.58 1.63
C LEU A 75 -4.07 38.55 0.56
N PHE A 76 -3.52 38.05 -0.54
CA PHE A 76 -3.11 38.87 -1.68
C PHE A 76 -4.30 39.62 -2.28
N CYS A 77 -5.43 38.93 -2.49
CA CYS A 77 -6.65 39.56 -3.00
C CYS A 77 -7.11 40.69 -2.08
N ILE A 78 -7.12 40.50 -0.76
CA ILE A 78 -7.58 41.52 0.20
C ILE A 78 -6.63 42.71 0.29
N HIS A 79 -5.31 42.47 0.42
CA HIS A 79 -4.36 43.53 0.76
C HIS A 79 -3.72 44.22 -0.44
N VAL A 80 -3.64 43.56 -1.59
CA VAL A 80 -2.95 44.08 -2.77
C VAL A 80 -3.93 44.43 -3.88
N TRP A 81 -4.87 43.54 -4.20
CA TRP A 81 -5.72 43.69 -5.38
C TRP A 81 -7.03 44.47 -5.11
N LEU A 82 -7.81 44.09 -4.10
CA LEU A 82 -9.12 44.70 -3.77
C LEU A 82 -9.00 45.91 -2.82
N ARG A 83 -7.88 46.64 -2.91
CA ARG A 83 -7.70 47.91 -2.20
C ARG A 83 -8.20 49.08 -3.03
#